data_AF-A0AAU4BGG7-F1
#
_entry.id   AF-A0AAU4BGG7-F1
#
_cell.length_a   1.000
_cell.length_b   1.000
_cell.length_c   1.000
_cell.angle_alpha   90.00
_cell.angle_beta   90.00
_cell.angle_gamma   90.00
#
_symmetry.space_group_name_H-M   'P 1'
#
loop_
_entity.id
_entity.type
_entity.pdbx_description
1 polymer ?
#
loop_
_entity_poly.entity_id
_entity_poly.type
_entity_poly.pdbx_seq_one_letter_code
_entity_poly.pdbx_strand_id
1 'polypeptide(L)'
;MPDAAELSARLVGELTEAGDLSPDWRGAFEAVARHRFIPDMVWVEDDDRLVPVDRADDEAAWLELCYRNEAVITQVDDGVPSSPGRVGREITSSTSRPDVVAQMLAALAVEPA
;
A
#
# COMPACT_ATOMS: atom_id res chain seq x y z
N MET A 1 -11.07 14.51 -6.47
CA MET A 1 -9.90 13.79 -5.94
C MET A 1 -10.36 13.15 -4.65
N PRO A 2 -10.26 11.82 -4.49
CA PRO A 2 -10.65 11.18 -3.24
C PRO A 2 -9.81 11.76 -2.09
N ASP A 3 -10.44 12.03 -0.95
CA ASP A 3 -9.73 12.49 0.24
C ASP A 3 -8.97 11.31 0.86
N ALA A 4 -7.69 11.51 1.17
CA ALA A 4 -6.85 10.50 1.82
C ALA A 4 -7.45 10.01 3.14
N ALA A 5 -8.15 10.90 3.87
CA ALA A 5 -8.82 10.53 5.11
C ALA A 5 -9.98 9.57 4.86
N GLU A 6 -10.77 9.79 3.81
CA GLU A 6 -11.89 8.91 3.42
C GLU A 6 -11.38 7.53 2.99
N LEU A 7 -10.33 7.48 2.18
CA LEU A 7 -9.69 6.23 1.75
C LEU A 7 -9.09 5.46 2.92
N SER A 8 -8.44 6.16 3.84
CA SER A 8 -7.92 5.57 5.07
C SER A 8 -9.04 4.99 5.94
N ALA A 9 -10.13 5.74 6.13
CA ALA A 9 -11.28 5.28 6.91
C ALA A 9 -11.94 4.06 6.26
N ARG A 10 -12.04 4.03 4.92
CA ARG A 10 -12.56 2.88 4.17
C ARG A 10 -11.70 1.63 4.41
N LEU A 11 -10.38 1.73 4.23
CA LEU A 11 -9.47 0.60 4.46
C LEU A 11 -9.55 0.08 5.90
N VAL A 12 -9.56 0.98 6.90
CA VAL A 12 -9.70 0.58 8.32
C VAL A 12 -11.03 -0.13 8.57
N GLY A 13 -12.12 0.35 7.96
CA GLY A 13 -13.43 -0.29 8.01
C GLY A 13 -13.38 -1.71 7.45
N GLU A 14 -12.87 -1.87 6.22
CA GLU A 14 -12.74 -3.16 5.53
C GLU A 14 -11.95 -4.18 6.37
N LEU A 15 -10.78 -3.79 6.90
CA LEU A 15 -9.94 -4.68 7.72
C LEU A 15 -10.60 -5.05 9.05
N THR A 16 -11.36 -4.12 9.66
CA THR A 16 -12.09 -4.40 10.90
C THR A 16 -13.23 -5.39 10.63
N GLU A 17 -14.01 -5.16 9.57
CA GLU A 17 -15.15 -6.01 9.21
C GLU A 17 -14.71 -7.43 8.82
N ALA A 18 -13.55 -7.56 8.17
CA ALA A 18 -12.94 -8.85 7.84
C ALA A 18 -12.36 -9.58 9.07
N GLY A 19 -12.14 -8.86 10.19
CA GLY A 19 -11.51 -9.41 11.40
C GLY A 19 -9.98 -9.47 11.36
N ASP A 20 -9.35 -8.85 10.36
CA ASP A 20 -7.88 -8.79 10.21
C ASP A 20 -7.23 -7.78 11.14
N LEU A 21 -7.95 -6.70 11.49
CA LEU A 21 -7.47 -5.63 12.36
C LEU A 21 -8.05 -5.75 13.76
N SER A 22 -7.19 -6.07 14.74
CA SER A 22 -7.60 -6.14 16.14
C SER A 22 -7.88 -4.75 16.74
N PRO A 23 -8.75 -4.65 17.76
CA PRO A 23 -9.10 -3.37 18.38
C PRO A 23 -7.89 -2.58 18.91
N ASP A 24 -6.89 -3.26 19.46
CA ASP A 24 -5.71 -2.62 20.06
C ASP A 24 -4.83 -1.90 19.02
N TRP A 25 -4.85 -2.35 17.76
CA TRP A 25 -4.08 -1.75 16.67
C TRP A 25 -4.87 -0.74 15.82
N ARG A 26 -6.20 -0.70 15.97
CA ARG A 26 -7.07 0.16 15.16
C ARG A 26 -6.68 1.63 15.21
N GLY A 27 -6.42 2.16 16.41
CA GLY A 27 -6.05 3.57 16.58
C GLY A 27 -4.75 3.94 15.86
N ALA A 28 -3.79 3.00 15.75
CA ALA A 28 -2.56 3.22 15.01
C ALA A 28 -2.81 3.31 13.49
N PHE A 29 -3.68 2.45 12.95
CA PHE A 29 -4.07 2.49 11.54
C PHE A 29 -4.87 3.75 11.18
N GLU A 30 -5.68 4.27 12.11
CA GLU A 30 -6.42 5.53 11.91
C GLU A 30 -5.51 6.76 11.99
N ALA A 31 -4.50 6.75 12.86
CA ALA A 31 -3.61 7.89 13.08
C ALA A 31 -2.49 8.03 12.03
N VAL A 32 -2.02 6.91 11.46
CA VAL A 32 -0.86 6.89 10.56
C VAL A 32 -1.30 6.93 9.10
N ALA A 33 -1.02 8.05 8.45
CA ALA A 33 -1.28 8.23 7.02
C ALA A 33 -0.36 7.34 6.15
N ARG A 34 -0.81 6.13 5.83
CA ARG A 34 -0.07 5.10 5.07
C ARG A 34 0.64 5.64 3.82
N HIS A 35 -0.04 6.46 3.02
CA HIS A 35 0.49 7.03 1.78
C HIS A 35 1.77 7.85 1.98
N ARG A 36 2.04 8.41 3.18
CA ARG A 36 3.29 9.15 3.46
C ARG A 36 4.54 8.28 3.49
N PHE A 37 4.39 6.96 3.54
CA PHE A 37 5.48 5.98 3.58
C PHE A 37 5.61 5.20 2.26
N ILE A 38 4.80 5.53 1.26
CA ILE A 38 4.87 4.96 -0.09
C ILE A 38 5.64 5.94 -0.99
N PRO A 39 6.59 5.48 -1.83
CA PRO A 39 7.24 6.35 -2.81
C PRO A 39 6.26 6.97 -3.81
N ASP A 40 6.62 8.12 -4.37
CA ASP A 40 5.77 8.81 -5.37
C ASP A 40 5.54 7.98 -6.64
N MET A 41 6.46 7.05 -6.96
CA MET A 41 6.32 6.12 -8.08
C MET A 41 6.06 4.70 -7.57
N VAL A 42 4.98 4.11 -8.06
CA VAL A 42 4.59 2.71 -7.81
C VAL A 42 4.30 2.03 -9.13
N TRP A 43 4.12 0.70 -9.13
CA TRP A 43 3.78 -0.05 -10.33
C TRP A 43 2.49 -0.85 -10.15
N VAL A 44 1.76 -1.00 -11.24
CA VAL A 44 0.59 -1.88 -11.35
C VAL A 44 0.87 -2.95 -12.40
N GLU A 45 0.33 -4.14 -12.19
CA GLU A 45 0.39 -5.22 -13.18
C GLU A 45 -0.60 -4.93 -14.32
N ASP A 46 -0.11 -5.00 -15.56
CA ASP A 46 -0.85 -4.87 -16.81
C ASP A 46 -0.36 -5.97 -17.76
N ASP A 47 -1.11 -7.08 -17.85
CA ASP A 47 -0.68 -8.33 -18.47
C ASP A 47 0.71 -8.77 -17.94
N ASP A 48 1.68 -8.98 -18.83
CA ASP A 48 3.06 -9.38 -18.51
C ASP A 48 3.99 -8.17 -18.25
N ARG A 49 3.43 -7.01 -17.88
CA ARG A 49 4.16 -5.76 -17.68
C ARG A 49 3.82 -5.12 -16.35
N LEU A 50 4.79 -4.37 -15.85
CA LEU A 50 4.62 -3.55 -14.66
C LEU A 50 4.64 -2.09 -15.12
N VAL A 51 3.48 -1.44 -15.09
CA VAL A 51 3.31 -0.07 -15.59
C VAL A 51 3.41 0.91 -14.43
N PRO A 52 4.24 1.96 -14.52
CA PRO A 52 4.38 2.90 -13.43
C PRO A 52 3.15 3.81 -13.31
N VAL A 53 2.79 4.11 -12.07
CA VAL A 53 1.86 5.16 -11.67
C VAL A 53 2.67 6.17 -10.86
N ASP A 54 2.78 7.39 -11.36
CA ASP A 54 3.50 8.48 -10.72
C ASP A 54 2.49 9.43 -10.06
N ARG A 55 2.71 9.73 -8.78
CA ARG A 55 1.88 10.66 -8.01
C ARG A 55 1.80 12.03 -8.65
N ALA A 56 2.87 12.51 -9.30
CA ALA A 56 2.88 13.81 -9.95
C ALA A 56 1.98 13.85 -11.19
N ASP A 57 1.79 12.72 -11.85
CA ASP A 57 0.97 12.60 -13.06
C ASP A 57 -0.51 12.29 -12.73
N ASP A 58 -0.76 11.42 -11.74
CA ASP A 58 -2.12 11.06 -11.27
C ASP A 58 -2.13 10.75 -9.76
N GLU A 59 -2.21 11.80 -8.94
CA GLU A 59 -2.26 11.66 -7.48
C GLU A 59 -3.48 10.85 -7.01
N ALA A 60 -4.62 10.92 -7.70
CA ALA A 60 -5.81 10.18 -7.30
C ALA A 60 -5.63 8.67 -7.49
N ALA A 61 -5.12 8.25 -8.65
CA ALA A 61 -4.84 6.84 -8.91
C ALA A 61 -3.76 6.30 -7.96
N TRP A 62 -2.69 7.06 -7.74
CA TRP A 62 -1.64 6.70 -6.78
C TRP A 62 -2.19 6.55 -5.35
N LEU A 63 -3.03 7.48 -4.91
CA LEU A 63 -3.59 7.48 -3.55
C LEU A 63 -4.57 6.32 -3.34
N GLU A 64 -5.38 5.97 -4.34
CA GLU A 64 -6.23 4.78 -4.30
C GLU A 64 -5.39 3.51 -4.13
N LEU A 65 -4.27 3.35 -4.86
CA LEU A 65 -3.36 2.22 -4.70
C LEU A 65 -2.78 2.13 -3.28
N CYS A 66 -2.44 3.27 -2.68
CA CYS A 66 -1.91 3.32 -1.30
C CYS A 66 -2.89 2.76 -0.25
N TYR A 67 -4.20 2.82 -0.52
CA TYR A 67 -5.27 2.50 0.44
C TYR A 67 -6.12 1.29 0.05
N ARG A 68 -5.73 0.51 -0.97
CA ARG A 68 -6.29 -0.82 -1.22
C ARG A 68 -5.71 -1.84 -0.24
N ASN A 69 -6.48 -2.88 0.09
CA ASN A 69 -5.96 -4.04 0.80
C ASN A 69 -5.13 -4.97 -0.12
N GLU A 70 -4.13 -4.38 -0.79
CA GLU A 70 -3.23 -5.02 -1.75
C GLU A 70 -1.79 -4.60 -1.45
N ALA A 71 -0.82 -5.38 -1.94
CA ALA A 71 0.57 -4.96 -1.88
C ALA A 71 0.79 -3.83 -2.90
N VAL A 72 1.59 -2.84 -2.54
CA VAL A 72 1.97 -1.76 -3.46
C VAL A 72 3.37 -2.05 -3.97
N ILE A 73 3.53 -2.26 -5.27
CA ILE A 73 4.83 -2.51 -5.87
C ILE A 73 5.62 -1.19 -5.88
N THR A 74 6.76 -1.17 -5.20
CA THR A 74 7.59 0.03 -5.00
C THR A 74 8.90 -0.03 -5.77
N GLN A 75 9.25 -1.20 -6.32
CA GLN A 75 10.42 -1.35 -7.17
C GLN A 75 10.24 -2.50 -8.15
N VAL A 76 10.74 -2.29 -9.37
CA VAL A 76 10.80 -3.28 -10.44
C VAL A 76 12.22 -3.33 -11.00
N ASP A 77 12.60 -4.49 -11.57
CA ASP A 77 13.87 -4.71 -12.28
C ASP A 77 15.10 -4.16 -11.50
N ASP A 78 15.19 -4.41 -10.19
CA ASP A 78 16.23 -3.92 -9.28
C ASP A 78 16.46 -2.40 -9.33
N GLY A 79 15.41 -1.64 -9.62
CA GLY A 79 15.42 -0.18 -9.72
C GLY A 79 15.89 0.34 -11.08
N VAL A 80 16.13 -0.53 -12.06
CA VAL A 80 16.60 -0.17 -13.41
C VAL A 80 15.68 -0.78 -14.49
N PRO A 81 14.42 -0.32 -14.61
CA PRO A 81 13.52 -0.80 -15.65
C PRO A 81 14.11 -0.51 -17.04
N SER A 82 14.26 -1.57 -17.82
CA SER A 82 14.92 -1.52 -19.14
C SER A 82 14.01 -1.04 -20.27
N SER A 83 12.69 -1.05 -20.06
CA SER A 83 11.72 -0.64 -21.08
C SER A 83 11.47 0.87 -21.06
N PRO A 84 11.14 1.48 -22.21
CA PRO A 84 10.72 2.89 -22.27
C PRO A 84 9.60 3.20 -21.29
N GLY A 85 9.61 4.41 -20.73
CA GLY A 85 8.57 4.85 -19.80
C GLY A 85 8.64 4.20 -18.42
N ARG A 86 9.77 3.59 -18.04
CA ARG A 86 9.98 2.92 -16.74
C ARG A 86 9.07 1.70 -16.50
N VAL A 87 8.63 1.06 -17.59
CA VAL A 87 7.88 -0.20 -17.52
C VAL A 87 8.83 -1.33 -17.11
N GLY A 88 8.44 -2.08 -16.08
CA GLY A 88 9.20 -3.21 -15.54
C GLY A 88 8.70 -4.57 -16.02
N ARG A 89 9.44 -5.62 -15.66
CA ARG A 89 9.09 -7.03 -15.91
C ARG A 89 9.07 -7.88 -14.65
N GLU A 90 9.86 -7.52 -13.65
CA GLU A 90 9.99 -8.29 -12.41
C GLU A 90 9.77 -7.38 -11.20
N ILE A 91 8.91 -7.82 -10.28
CA ILE A 91 8.71 -7.16 -8.99
C ILE A 91 9.91 -7.46 -8.11
N THR A 92 10.61 -6.43 -7.65
CA THR A 92 11.81 -6.57 -6.80
C THR A 92 11.65 -5.96 -5.42
N SER A 93 10.62 -5.12 -5.21
CA SER A 93 10.22 -4.65 -3.88
C SER A 93 8.75 -4.25 -3.83
N SER A 94 8.15 -4.34 -2.65
CA SER A 94 6.77 -3.93 -2.40
C SER A 94 6.58 -3.48 -0.95
N THR A 95 5.59 -2.62 -0.73
CA THR A 95 4.99 -2.46 0.60
C THR A 95 3.90 -3.51 0.79
N SER A 96 4.01 -4.29 1.87
CA SER A 96 3.09 -5.39 2.19
C SER A 96 1.62 -4.95 2.25
N ARG A 97 0.73 -5.90 1.97
CA ARG A 97 -0.72 -5.74 2.15
C ARG A 97 -1.06 -5.28 3.58
N PRO A 98 -2.02 -4.36 3.75
CA PRO A 98 -2.47 -3.90 5.06
C PRO A 98 -2.92 -5.02 6.02
N ASP A 99 -3.65 -6.02 5.53
CA ASP A 99 -4.10 -7.17 6.34
C ASP A 99 -2.94 -8.00 6.90
N VAL A 100 -1.95 -8.33 6.07
CA VAL A 100 -0.75 -9.06 6.49
C VAL A 100 -0.01 -8.29 7.59
N VAL A 101 0.12 -6.97 7.45
CA VAL A 101 0.75 -6.13 8.49
C VAL A 101 -0.06 -6.14 9.79
N ALA A 102 -1.39 -6.04 9.71
CA ALA A 102 -2.26 -6.10 10.88
C ALA A 102 -2.13 -7.45 11.62
N GLN A 103 -2.10 -8.56 10.87
CA GLN A 103 -1.90 -9.89 11.43
C GLN A 103 -0.51 -10.06 12.05
N MET A 104 0.55 -9.53 11.43
CA MET A 104 1.91 -9.52 12.00
C MET A 104 1.97 -8.74 13.32
N LEU A 105 1.31 -7.58 13.39
CA LEU A 105 1.23 -6.76 14.59
C LEU A 105 0.44 -7.45 15.71
N ALA A 106 -0.64 -8.16 15.38
CA ALA A 106 -1.37 -8.99 16.34
C ALA A 106 -0.50 -10.15 16.86
N ALA A 107 0.27 -10.80 15.96
CA ALA A 107 1.17 -11.90 16.31
C ALA A 107 2.36 -11.47 17.18
N LEU A 108 2.70 -10.17 17.21
CA LEU A 108 3.76 -9.64 18.07
C LEU A 108 3.46 -9.82 19.56
N ALA A 109 2.18 -9.96 19.94
CA ALA A 109 1.72 -10.18 21.32
C ALA A 109 2.39 -9.22 22.32
N VAL A 110 2.31 -7.91 22.01
CA VAL A 110 2.93 -6.86 22.82
C VAL A 110 2.26 -6.81 24.20
N GLU A 111 3.03 -7.07 25.25
CA GLU A 111 2.60 -6.88 26.63
C GLU A 111 2.99 -5.47 27.12
N PRO A 112 2.21 -4.86 28.03
CA PRO A 112 2.59 -3.62 28.68
C PRO A 112 3.95 -3.77 29.38
N ALA A 113 4.79 -2.73 29.26
CA ALA A 113 6.10 -2.67 29.90
C ALA A 113 6.01 -2.51 31.44
#